data_AF-H0T1D9-F1
#
_entry.id   AF-H0T1D9-F1
#
_cell.length_a   1.000
_cell.length_b   1.000
_cell.length_c   1.000
_cell.angle_alpha   90.00
_cell.angle_beta   90.00
_cell.angle_gamma   90.00
#
_symmetry.space_group_name_H-M   'P 1'
#
loop_
_entity.id
_entity.type
_entity.pdbx_description
1 polymer ?
#
loop_
_entity_poly.entity_id
_entity_poly.type
_entity_poly.pdbx_seq_one_letter_code
_entity_poly.pdbx_strand_id
1 'polypeptide(L)'
;MLQDTPDLILVDGRFRVACALESLIRIDSTTTLLVDDYEGRDYRAIELFGHLVEMHGCMAEFRKRPDFDEVACRAALDRFYADPR
;
A
#
# COMPACT_ATOMS: atom_id res chain seq x y z
N MET A 1 2.72 -8.36 25.01
CA MET A 1 3.75 -8.48 23.96
C MET A 1 3.59 -7.28 23.06
N LEU A 2 4.65 -6.53 22.73
CA LEU A 2 4.55 -5.57 21.64
C LEU A 2 4.44 -6.36 20.33
N GLN A 3 3.51 -5.97 19.47
CA GLN A 3 3.48 -6.44 18.08
C GLN A 3 4.64 -5.75 17.34
N ASP A 4 5.43 -6.54 16.60
CA ASP A 4 6.49 -6.00 15.72
C ASP A 4 5.91 -5.37 14.44
N THR A 5 4.60 -5.50 14.21
CA THR A 5 3.86 -4.89 13.10
C THR A 5 3.22 -3.57 13.52
N PRO A 6 3.35 -2.48 12.73
CA PRO A 6 2.67 -1.22 13.03
C PRO A 6 1.14 -1.35 12.87
N ASP A 7 0.38 -0.66 13.71
CA ASP A 7 -1.09 -0.56 13.57
C ASP A 7 -1.50 0.31 12.36
N LEU A 8 -0.64 1.26 11.99
CA LEU A 8 -0.87 2.21 10.90
C LEU A 8 0.45 2.57 10.20
N ILE A 9 0.39 2.64 8.87
CA ILE A 9 1.44 3.15 7.99
C ILE A 9 0.82 4.29 7.16
N LEU A 10 1.50 5.43 7.10
CA LEU A 10 1.18 6.54 6.19
C LEU A 10 2.24 6.62 5.09
N VAL A 11 1.79 6.58 3.84
CA VAL A 11 2.60 6.78 2.65
C VAL A 11 2.32 8.19 2.11
N ASP A 12 3.18 9.13 2.48
CA ASP A 12 3.11 10.54 2.06
C ASP A 12 4.50 11.05 1.63
N GLY A 13 5.12 10.34 0.69
CA GLY A 13 6.47 10.64 0.22
C GLY A 13 6.58 10.48 -1.28
N ARG A 14 7.80 10.23 -1.76
CA ARG A 14 8.02 9.77 -3.13
C ARG A 14 7.88 8.26 -3.22
N PHE A 15 7.77 7.74 -4.44
CA PHE A 15 7.68 6.31 -4.70
C PHE A 15 6.45 5.69 -4.03
N ARG A 16 5.33 6.42 -4.00
CA ARG A 16 4.15 6.06 -3.17
C ARG A 16 3.65 4.64 -3.46
N VAL A 17 3.56 4.26 -4.73
CA VAL A 17 3.18 2.90 -5.12
C VAL A 17 4.17 1.87 -4.59
N ALA A 18 5.48 2.09 -4.75
CA ALA A 18 6.49 1.15 -4.26
C ALA A 18 6.45 1.02 -2.72
N CYS A 19 6.33 2.14 -2.00
CA CYS A 19 6.19 2.13 -0.55
C CYS A 19 4.92 1.40 -0.09
N ALA A 20 3.79 1.59 -0.76
CA ALA A 20 2.55 0.89 -0.46
C ALA A 20 2.67 -0.62 -0.70
N LEU A 21 3.25 -1.04 -1.84
CA LEU A 21 3.46 -2.45 -2.17
C LEU A 21 4.44 -3.14 -1.19
N GLU A 22 5.58 -2.52 -0.88
CA GLU A 22 6.53 -3.05 0.11
C GLU A 22 5.91 -3.13 1.51
N SER A 23 5.05 -2.16 1.87
CA SER A 23 4.30 -2.21 3.12
C SER A 23 3.36 -3.42 3.15
N LEU A 24 2.57 -3.63 2.10
CA LEU A 24 1.64 -4.77 1.99
C LEU A 24 2.35 -6.13 2.06
N ILE A 25 3.60 -6.23 1.59
CA ILE A 25 4.42 -7.44 1.75
C ILE A 25 4.70 -7.74 3.23
N ARG A 26 5.02 -6.71 4.04
CA ARG A 26 5.51 -6.88 5.42
C ARG A 26 4.44 -6.87 6.51
N ILE A 27 3.28 -6.28 6.25
CA ILE A 27 2.19 -6.17 7.23
C ILE A 27 1.24 -7.37 7.19
N ASP A 28 0.41 -7.49 8.22
CA ASP A 28 -0.75 -8.37 8.25
C ASP A 28 -2.05 -7.61 7.91
N SER A 29 -3.21 -8.29 7.97
CA SER A 29 -4.51 -7.71 7.64
C SER A 29 -5.05 -6.71 8.66
N THR A 30 -4.41 -6.60 9.84
CA THR A 30 -4.83 -5.69 10.92
C THR A 30 -4.21 -4.30 10.80
N THR A 31 -3.10 -4.15 10.06
CA THR A 31 -2.46 -2.85 9.82
C THR A 31 -3.29 -1.99 8.86
N THR A 32 -3.40 -0.70 9.19
CA THR A 32 -4.01 0.32 8.34
C THR A 32 -2.95 0.90 7.42
N LEU A 33 -3.18 0.92 6.10
CA LEU A 33 -2.29 1.59 5.17
C LEU A 33 -2.99 2.81 4.58
N LEU A 34 -2.51 4.00 4.90
CA LEU A 34 -2.98 5.25 4.32
C LEU A 34 -2.03 5.70 3.21
N VAL A 35 -2.58 6.08 2.06
CA VAL A 35 -1.82 6.61 0.92
C VAL A 35 -2.33 7.99 0.62
N ASP A 36 -1.49 9.01 0.85
CA ASP A 36 -1.87 10.40 0.61
C ASP A 36 -1.79 10.78 -0.87
N ASP A 37 -2.47 11.86 -1.26
CA ASP A 37 -2.57 12.32 -2.65
C ASP A 37 -3.05 11.23 -3.62
N TYR A 38 -3.89 10.28 -3.17
CA TYR A 38 -4.32 9.15 -3.98
C TYR A 38 -5.30 9.57 -5.09
N GLU A 39 -6.25 10.46 -4.77
CA GLU A 39 -7.23 10.94 -5.73
C GLU A 39 -6.56 11.62 -6.95
N GLY A 40 -6.94 11.19 -8.16
CA GLY A 40 -6.41 11.76 -9.40
C GLY A 40 -4.97 11.35 -9.74
N ARG A 41 -4.39 10.36 -9.04
CA ARG A 41 -3.10 9.74 -9.37
C ARG A 41 -3.29 8.32 -9.91
N ASP A 42 -2.35 7.87 -10.74
CA ASP A 42 -2.35 6.49 -11.27
C ASP A 42 -1.69 5.53 -10.27
N TYR A 43 -2.33 5.36 -9.11
CA TYR A 43 -1.88 4.47 -8.02
C TYR A 43 -2.69 3.17 -7.95
N ARG A 44 -3.43 2.84 -9.02
CA ARG A 44 -4.30 1.65 -9.11
C ARG A 44 -3.56 0.32 -8.95
N ALA A 45 -2.24 0.30 -9.16
CA ALA A 45 -1.42 -0.89 -8.88
C ALA A 45 -1.51 -1.34 -7.41
N ILE A 46 -1.81 -0.42 -6.48
CA ILE A 46 -2.01 -0.73 -5.06
C ILE A 46 -3.26 -1.60 -4.87
N GLU A 47 -4.34 -1.35 -5.63
CA GLU A 47 -5.62 -2.08 -5.52
C GLU A 47 -5.52 -3.57 -5.92
N LEU A 48 -4.47 -3.95 -6.66
CA LEU A 48 -4.21 -5.35 -7.01
C LEU A 48 -3.89 -6.19 -5.77
N PHE A 49 -3.34 -5.58 -4.72
CA PHE A 49 -2.80 -6.26 -3.54
C PHE A 49 -3.35 -5.73 -2.21
N GLY A 50 -3.83 -4.48 -2.20
CA GLY A 50 -4.56 -3.86 -1.11
C GLY A 50 -6.06 -3.80 -1.41
N HIS A 51 -6.88 -4.00 -0.39
CA HIS A 51 -8.31 -3.76 -0.45
C HIS A 51 -8.56 -2.29 -0.07
N LEU A 52 -9.07 -1.48 -1.00
CA LEU A 52 -9.50 -0.11 -0.72
C LEU A 52 -10.71 -0.16 0.23
N VAL A 53 -10.54 0.36 1.44
CA VAL A 53 -11.59 0.39 2.48
C VAL A 53 -12.43 1.64 2.34
N GLU A 54 -11.79 2.81 2.31
CA GLU A 54 -12.47 4.11 2.31
C GLU A 54 -11.54 5.20 1.74
N MET A 55 -12.13 6.29 1.26
CA MET A 55 -11.43 7.52 0.90
C MET A 55 -11.66 8.57 1.99
N HIS A 56 -10.57 9.13 2.51
CA HIS A 56 -10.56 10.22 3.49
C HIS A 56 -10.10 11.52 2.81
N GLY A 57 -11.03 12.19 2.10
CA GLY A 57 -10.66 13.28 1.19
C GLY A 57 -9.88 12.73 -0.01
N CYS A 58 -8.67 13.24 -0.27
CA CYS A 58 -7.80 12.73 -1.33
C CYS A 58 -6.98 11.48 -0.92
N MET A 59 -7.01 11.09 0.35
CA MET A 59 -6.23 9.98 0.89
C MET A 59 -7.01 8.67 0.82
N ALA A 60 -6.34 7.58 0.46
CA ALA A 60 -6.95 6.26 0.40
C ALA A 60 -6.53 5.38 1.57
N GLU A 61 -7.49 4.71 2.22
CA GLU A 61 -7.25 3.68 3.22
C GLU A 61 -7.28 2.29 2.58
N PHE A 62 -6.24 1.51 2.84
CA PHE A 62 -6.09 0.13 2.39
C PHE A 62 -5.90 -0.84 3.57
N ARG A 63 -6.33 -2.08 3.34
CA ARG A 63 -5.95 -3.27 4.11
C ARG A 63 -5.28 -4.28 3.21
N LYS A 64 -4.42 -5.14 3.78
CA LYS A 64 -3.89 -6.28 3.03
C LYS A 64 -5.03 -7.21 2.63
N ARG A 65 -5.07 -7.61 1.36
CA ARG A 65 -6.08 -8.53 0.86
C ARG A 65 -5.91 -9.94 1.47
N PRO A 66 -7.00 -10.69 1.69
CA PRO A 66 -6.90 -12.07 2.19
C PRO A 66 -6.30 -13.04 1.16
N ASP A 67 -6.43 -12.74 -0.13
CA ASP A 67 -5.89 -13.49 -1.27
C ASP A 67 -4.55 -12.93 -1.76
N PHE A 68 -3.77 -12.28 -0.88
CA PHE A 68 -2.51 -11.62 -1.23
C PHE A 68 -1.48 -12.60 -1.84
N ASP A 69 -1.10 -12.34 -3.09
CA ASP A 69 -0.03 -13.04 -3.79
C ASP A 69 1.27 -12.24 -3.67
N GLU A 70 2.17 -12.68 -2.77
CA GLU A 70 3.46 -12.02 -2.54
C GLU A 70 4.35 -12.04 -3.79
N VAL A 71 4.34 -13.12 -4.57
CA VAL A 71 5.18 -13.26 -5.75
C VAL A 71 4.76 -12.26 -6.82
N ALA A 72 3.45 -12.16 -7.08
CA ALA A 72 2.90 -11.17 -7.99
C ALA A 72 3.13 -9.72 -7.48
N CYS A 73 3.03 -9.49 -6.18
CA CYS A 73 3.26 -8.18 -5.57
C CYS A 73 4.71 -7.72 -5.76
N ARG A 74 5.69 -8.61 -5.53
CA ARG A 74 7.11 -8.32 -5.77
C ARG A 74 7.39 -8.04 -7.25
N ALA A 75 6.80 -8.82 -8.16
CA ALA A 75 6.94 -8.58 -9.60
C ALA A 75 6.33 -7.24 -10.05
N ALA A 76 5.24 -6.79 -9.40
CA ALA A 76 4.69 -5.46 -9.63
C ALA A 76 5.59 -4.36 -9.06
N LEU A 77 6.10 -4.55 -7.83
CA LEU A 77 6.99 -3.61 -7.13
C LEU A 77 8.24 -3.26 -7.96
N ASP A 78 8.86 -4.23 -8.64
CA ASP A 78 10.03 -4.01 -9.50
C ASP A 78 9.79 -2.93 -10.57
N ARG A 79 8.54 -2.73 -11.01
CA ARG A 79 8.17 -1.72 -12.02
C ARG A 79 8.10 -0.29 -11.45
N PHE A 80 7.88 -0.17 -10.15
CA PHE A 80 7.65 1.11 -9.47
C PHE A 80 8.85 1.53 -8.61
N TYR A 81 9.85 0.67 -8.42
CA TYR A 81 11.02 0.97 -7.58
C TYR A 81 11.83 2.19 -8.06
N ALA A 82 11.77 2.49 -9.37
CA ALA A 82 12.40 3.65 -9.99
C ALA A 82 11.40 4.76 -10.34
N ASP A 83 10.18 4.72 -9.83
CA ASP A 83 9.13 5.70 -10.10
C ASP A 83 8.97 6.68 -8.92
N PRO A 84 9.56 7.89 -8.99
CA PRO A 84 9.55 8.85 -7.89
C PRO A 84 8.26 9.69 -7.82
N ARG A 85 7.25 9.38 -8.64
CA ARG A 85 5.94 10.05 -8.63
C ARG A 85 5.15 9.75 -7.34
#